data_AF-A0A840ZPW6-F1
#
_entry.id   AF-A0A840ZPW6-F1
#
_cell.length_a   1.000
_cell.length_b   1.000
_cell.length_c   1.000
_cell.angle_alpha   90.00
_cell.angle_beta   90.00
_cell.angle_gamma   90.00
#
_symmetry.space_group_name_H-M   'P 1'
#
loop_
_entity.id
_entity.type
_entity.pdbx_description
1 polymer ?
#
loop_
_entity_poly.entity_id
_entity_poly.type
_entity_poly.pdbx_seq_one_letter_code
_entity_poly.pdbx_strand_id
1 'polypeptide(L)'
;MNEAHRRREPGSGGSAVRRLMARPIRAQIAGAAQPRTPAPASETAPTAPPAASAETEAQDLVRLRMEILMMKAALAAERRESEALRSSLGLTAADMLGDEARAERERWVALVGRLIHGGL
;
A
#
# COMPACT_ATOMS: atom_id res chain seq x y z
N MET A 1 36.09 40.81 14.11
CA MET A 1 36.86 39.86 13.30
C MET A 1 36.72 38.49 13.95
N ASN A 2 35.65 37.78 13.61
CA ASN A 2 35.35 36.40 13.99
C ASN A 2 34.26 35.90 13.03
N GLU A 3 34.21 34.58 12.85
CA GLU A 3 33.35 33.77 11.97
C GLU A 3 33.91 33.51 10.56
N ALA A 4 33.87 32.29 10.05
CA ALA A 4 33.69 30.97 10.64
C ALA A 4 34.10 29.99 9.53
N HIS A 5 34.71 28.88 9.93
CA HIS A 5 35.08 27.80 9.03
C HIS A 5 33.88 27.33 8.17
N ARG A 6 33.98 27.53 6.85
CA ARG A 6 33.22 26.73 5.89
C ARG A 6 33.70 25.28 5.97
N ARG A 7 33.01 24.45 6.75
CA ARG A 7 32.96 23.00 6.51
C ARG A 7 31.65 22.70 5.79
N ARG A 8 31.70 22.60 4.47
CA ARG A 8 30.70 21.88 3.68
C ARG A 8 30.95 20.40 3.92
N GLU A 9 30.03 19.72 4.60
CA GLU A 9 29.92 18.26 4.50
C GLU A 9 29.05 17.88 3.29
N PRO A 10 29.54 17.02 2.39
CA PRO A 10 28.72 16.39 1.36
C PRO A 10 28.25 15.02 1.86
N GLY A 11 26.92 14.77 1.89
CA GLY A 11 26.45 13.38 2.06
C GLY A 11 25.13 13.13 2.80
N SER A 12 24.12 14.00 2.67
CA SER A 12 22.83 13.80 3.37
C SER A 12 21.70 13.20 2.50
N GLY A 13 22.02 12.50 1.39
CA GLY A 13 21.01 11.83 0.54
C GLY A 13 20.93 10.31 0.75
N GLY A 14 22.07 9.62 0.80
CA GLY A 14 22.11 8.15 0.88
C GLY A 14 22.01 7.57 2.30
N SER A 15 22.23 8.38 3.34
CA SER A 15 22.29 7.92 4.72
C SER A 15 20.89 7.59 5.30
N ALA A 16 19.86 8.33 4.89
CA ALA A 16 18.49 8.11 5.35
C ALA A 16 17.89 6.79 4.80
N VAL A 17 18.05 6.53 3.50
CA VAL A 17 17.58 5.29 2.85
C VAL A 17 18.32 4.07 3.41
N ARG A 18 19.64 4.17 3.61
CA ARG A 18 20.43 3.08 4.20
C ARG A 18 20.02 2.77 5.64
N ARG A 19 19.65 3.80 6.42
CA ARG A 19 19.08 3.63 7.77
C ARG A 19 17.69 2.99 7.75
N LEU A 20 16.88 3.26 6.74
CA LEU A 20 15.56 2.62 6.60
C LEU A 20 15.69 1.13 6.27
N MET A 21 16.58 0.77 5.34
CA MET A 21 16.82 -0.62 4.93
C MET A 21 17.48 -1.46 6.03
N ALA A 22 18.26 -0.85 6.91
CA ALA A 22 18.96 -1.54 8.01
C ALA A 22 18.13 -1.64 9.30
N ARG A 23 16.90 -1.11 9.34
CA ARG A 23 16.06 -1.18 10.54
C ARG A 23 15.39 -2.56 10.67
N PRO A 24 15.56 -3.27 11.79
CA PRO A 24 14.90 -4.54 12.01
C PRO A 24 13.38 -4.34 12.16
N ILE A 25 12.61 -5.09 11.37
CA ILE A 25 11.14 -5.07 11.39
C ILE A 25 10.68 -5.78 12.66
N ARG A 26 10.22 -5.01 13.66
CA ARG A 26 9.52 -5.56 14.82
C ARG A 26 8.04 -5.70 14.46
N ALA A 27 7.67 -6.86 13.92
CA ALA A 27 6.27 -7.23 13.75
C ALA A 27 5.66 -7.47 15.14
N GLN A 28 4.93 -6.49 15.68
CA GLN A 28 4.09 -6.69 16.86
C GLN A 28 2.80 -7.42 16.45
N ILE A 29 2.94 -8.69 16.05
CA ILE A 29 1.80 -9.61 15.89
C ILE A 29 1.72 -10.38 17.21
N ALA A 30 1.37 -9.69 18.28
CA ALA A 30 1.18 -10.28 19.61
C ALA A 30 0.14 -9.46 20.39
N GLY A 31 -1.06 -9.34 19.81
CA GLY A 31 -2.24 -8.78 20.50
C GLY A 31 -3.49 -9.66 20.37
N ALA A 32 -3.48 -10.70 19.54
CA ALA A 32 -4.67 -11.48 19.23
C ALA A 32 -4.82 -12.80 20.00
N ALA A 33 -3.94 -13.10 20.96
CA ALA A 33 -3.99 -14.35 21.71
C ALA A 33 -3.64 -14.14 23.18
N GLN A 34 -4.58 -13.57 23.95
CA GLN A 34 -4.57 -13.73 25.39
C GLN A 34 -5.79 -14.59 25.77
N PRO A 35 -5.60 -15.79 26.36
CA PRO A 35 -6.70 -16.64 26.77
C PRO A 35 -7.40 -16.01 27.97
N ARG A 36 -8.71 -15.73 27.82
CA ARG A 36 -9.57 -15.22 28.89
C ARG A 36 -9.71 -16.28 30.00
N THR A 37 -9.32 -15.93 31.21
CA THR A 37 -9.73 -16.61 32.45
C THR A 37 -11.18 -16.22 32.78
N PRO A 38 -12.10 -17.17 33.08
CA PRO A 38 -13.45 -16.83 33.47
C PRO A 38 -13.54 -16.55 34.97
N ALA A 39 -14.08 -15.40 35.36
CA ALA A 39 -14.56 -15.12 36.71
C ALA A 39 -16.10 -15.22 36.74
N PRO A 40 -16.73 -15.68 37.83
CA PRO A 40 -18.13 -16.07 37.83
C PRO A 40 -19.11 -14.91 38.04
N ALA A 41 -20.25 -15.04 37.33
CA ALA A 41 -21.60 -14.51 37.57
C ALA A 41 -21.78 -13.02 37.94
N SER A 42 -22.27 -12.25 36.98
CA SER A 42 -23.31 -11.25 37.25
C SER A 42 -24.47 -11.51 36.31
N GLU A 43 -25.57 -11.95 36.94
CA GLU A 43 -26.88 -12.08 36.34
C GLU A 43 -27.40 -10.66 36.07
N THR A 44 -27.39 -10.25 34.80
CA THR A 44 -28.10 -9.06 34.34
C THR A 44 -29.06 -9.48 33.24
N ALA A 45 -30.32 -9.17 33.49
CA ALA A 45 -31.55 -9.43 32.73
C ALA A 45 -31.41 -9.36 31.19
N PRO A 46 -32.32 -10.01 30.44
CA PRO A 46 -32.33 -9.94 28.98
C PRO A 46 -32.58 -8.49 28.54
N THR A 47 -31.49 -7.79 28.23
CA THR A 47 -31.53 -6.49 27.57
C THR A 47 -31.90 -6.77 26.13
N ALA A 48 -33.11 -6.35 25.72
CA ALA A 48 -33.51 -6.33 24.32
C ALA A 48 -32.41 -5.64 23.49
N PRO A 49 -32.06 -6.12 22.29
CA PRO A 49 -31.04 -5.49 21.47
C PRO A 49 -31.45 -4.02 21.23
N PRO A 50 -30.60 -3.02 21.52
CA PRO A 50 -31.00 -1.64 21.34
C PRO A 50 -31.11 -1.38 19.84
N ALA A 51 -32.30 -1.03 19.37
CA ALA A 51 -32.53 -0.56 18.00
C ALA A 51 -31.61 0.63 17.62
N ALA A 52 -31.15 1.41 18.61
CA ALA A 52 -30.18 2.49 18.47
C ALA A 52 -28.80 2.03 17.95
N SER A 53 -28.41 0.78 18.18
CA SER A 53 -27.12 0.22 17.71
C SER A 53 -27.14 0.02 16.19
N ALA A 54 -28.27 -0.47 15.65
CA ALA A 54 -28.43 -0.74 14.23
C ALA A 54 -28.49 0.54 13.38
N GLU A 55 -29.11 1.62 13.89
CA GLU A 55 -29.13 2.92 13.22
C GLU A 55 -27.74 3.59 13.21
N THR A 56 -26.97 3.43 14.29
CA THR A 56 -25.57 3.92 14.35
C THR A 56 -24.68 3.18 13.36
N GLU A 57 -24.77 1.85 13.32
CA GLU A 57 -24.05 1.01 12.34
C GLU A 57 -24.42 1.38 10.90
N ALA A 58 -25.70 1.66 10.61
CA ALA A 58 -26.14 2.09 9.29
C ALA A 58 -25.53 3.45 8.89
N GLN A 59 -25.46 4.41 9.82
CA GLN A 59 -24.82 5.71 9.58
C GLN A 59 -23.31 5.57 9.36
N ASP A 60 -22.64 4.72 10.13
CA ASP A 60 -21.21 4.42 9.97
C ASP A 60 -20.93 3.77 8.61
N LEU A 61 -21.79 2.87 8.14
CA LEU A 61 -21.68 2.28 6.80
C LEU A 61 -21.85 3.30 5.70
N VAL A 62 -22.77 4.25 5.83
CA VAL A 62 -22.95 5.35 4.87
C VAL A 62 -21.71 6.23 4.85
N ARG A 63 -21.17 6.59 6.02
CA ARG A 63 -19.94 7.36 6.14
C ARG A 63 -18.75 6.64 5.48
N LEU A 64 -18.57 5.36 5.77
CA LEU A 64 -17.48 4.55 5.20
C LEU A 64 -17.61 4.43 3.68
N ARG A 65 -18.83 4.26 3.15
CA ARG A 65 -19.07 4.24 1.69
C ARG A 65 -18.69 5.56 1.04
N MET A 66 -19.03 6.68 1.68
CA MET A 66 -18.63 8.01 1.20
C MET A 66 -17.12 8.19 1.24
N GLU A 67 -16.45 7.76 2.30
CA GLU A 67 -15.00 7.80 2.41
C GLU A 67 -14.31 6.97 1.32
N ILE A 68 -14.81 5.76 1.06
CA ILE A 68 -14.30 4.91 -0.04
C ILE A 68 -14.51 5.59 -1.39
N LEU A 69 -15.66 6.23 -1.63
CA LEU A 69 -15.92 6.96 -2.87
C LEU A 69 -14.94 8.13 -3.04
N MET A 70 -14.69 8.88 -1.97
CA MET A 70 -13.71 9.97 -1.96
C MET A 70 -12.30 9.46 -2.25
N MET A 71 -11.88 8.36 -1.61
CA MET A 71 -10.57 7.78 -1.84
C MET A 71 -10.42 7.22 -3.26
N LYS A 72 -11.47 6.62 -3.82
CA LYS A 72 -11.49 6.18 -5.23
C LYS A 72 -11.39 7.36 -6.19
N ALA A 73 -12.10 8.46 -5.91
CA ALA A 73 -12.03 9.68 -6.71
C ALA A 73 -10.62 10.29 -6.67
N ALA A 74 -10.01 10.35 -5.49
CA ALA A 74 -8.63 10.81 -5.30
C ALA A 74 -7.63 9.95 -6.07
N LEU A 75 -7.72 8.61 -5.96
CA LEU A 75 -6.87 7.69 -6.72
C LEU A 75 -7.05 7.85 -8.24
N ALA A 76 -8.29 8.07 -8.70
CA ALA A 76 -8.55 8.31 -10.11
C ALA A 76 -7.94 9.63 -10.60
N ALA A 77 -7.96 10.69 -9.76
CA ALA A 77 -7.30 11.96 -10.07
C ALA A 77 -5.77 11.79 -10.14
N GLU A 78 -5.17 11.14 -9.13
CA GLU A 78 -3.73 10.87 -9.09
C GLU A 78 -3.25 10.07 -10.31
N ARG A 79 -4.03 9.07 -10.74
CA ARG A 79 -3.71 8.28 -11.94
C ARG A 79 -3.69 9.14 -13.21
N ARG A 80 -4.64 10.07 -13.36
CA ARG A 80 -4.69 11.00 -14.50
C ARG A 80 -3.52 11.97 -14.47
N GLU A 81 -3.18 12.50 -13.30
CA GLU A 81 -2.01 13.38 -13.14
C GLU A 81 -0.71 12.63 -13.45
N SER A 82 -0.57 11.41 -12.94
CA SER A 82 0.59 10.56 -13.24
C SER A 82 0.69 10.23 -14.73
N GLU A 83 -0.43 9.99 -15.40
CA GLU A 83 -0.47 9.76 -16.85
C GLU A 83 -0.09 11.03 -17.62
N ALA A 84 -0.60 12.18 -17.22
CA ALA A 84 -0.21 13.46 -17.81
C ALA A 84 1.29 13.74 -17.63
N LEU A 85 1.84 13.44 -16.46
CA LEU A 85 3.28 13.55 -16.19
C LEU A 85 4.10 12.58 -17.05
N ARG A 86 3.70 11.31 -17.13
CA ARG A 86 4.36 10.33 -18.00
C ARG A 86 4.33 10.77 -19.46
N SER A 87 3.19 11.26 -19.94
CA SER A 87 3.04 11.82 -21.29
C SER A 87 3.96 13.03 -21.50
N SER A 88 4.06 13.95 -20.53
CA SER A 88 4.95 15.12 -20.62
C SER A 88 6.44 14.74 -20.67
N LEU A 89 6.81 13.60 -20.07
CA LEU A 89 8.15 13.04 -20.09
C LEU A 89 8.40 12.16 -21.33
N GLY A 90 7.41 11.97 -22.20
CA GLY A 90 7.50 11.07 -23.34
C GLY A 90 7.63 9.60 -22.95
N LEU A 91 7.16 9.22 -21.75
CA LEU A 91 7.16 7.85 -21.24
C LEU A 91 5.79 7.23 -21.50
N THR A 92 5.50 6.87 -22.76
CA THR A 92 4.27 6.12 -23.06
C THR A 92 4.37 4.70 -22.50
N ALA A 93 3.25 3.99 -22.34
CA ALA A 93 3.29 2.59 -21.89
C ALA A 93 4.16 1.69 -22.80
N ALA A 94 4.35 2.09 -24.07
CA ALA A 94 5.25 1.44 -25.02
C ALA A 94 6.73 1.76 -24.75
N ASP A 95 7.06 2.92 -24.14
CA ASP A 95 8.42 3.30 -23.74
C ASP A 95 8.87 2.63 -22.43
N MET A 96 7.92 2.14 -21.61
CA MET A 96 8.23 1.47 -20.34
C MET A 96 8.89 0.10 -20.50
N LEU A 97 8.61 -0.60 -21.60
CA LEU A 97 9.41 -1.73 -22.05
C LEU A 97 10.06 -1.32 -23.35
N GLY A 98 11.36 -1.01 -23.32
CA GLY A 98 12.14 -0.85 -24.54
C GLY A 98 11.99 -2.07 -25.46
N ASP A 99 12.29 -1.92 -26.74
CA ASP A 99 12.12 -2.98 -27.75
C ASP A 99 12.77 -4.30 -27.33
N GLU A 100 13.92 -4.23 -26.66
CA GLU A 100 14.61 -5.40 -26.12
C GLU A 100 13.83 -6.11 -25.01
N ALA A 101 13.22 -5.36 -24.09
CA ALA A 101 12.42 -5.94 -23.00
C ALA A 101 11.12 -6.58 -23.53
N ARG A 102 10.56 -6.05 -24.63
CA ARG A 102 9.42 -6.67 -25.34
C ARG A 102 9.85 -7.95 -26.06
N ALA A 103 10.99 -7.92 -26.75
CA ALA A 103 11.56 -9.11 -27.38
C ALA A 103 11.86 -10.21 -26.35
N GLU A 104 12.38 -9.85 -25.18
CA GLU A 104 12.61 -10.80 -24.09
C GLU A 104 11.30 -11.40 -23.57
N ARG A 105 10.27 -10.57 -23.36
CA ARG A 105 8.94 -11.06 -22.98
C ARG A 105 8.35 -12.02 -24.02
N GLU A 106 8.49 -11.73 -25.31
CA GLU A 106 8.03 -12.63 -26.38
C GLU A 106 8.78 -13.95 -26.38
N ARG A 107 10.11 -13.94 -26.17
CA ARG A 107 10.93 -15.15 -26.02
C ARG A 107 10.44 -16.00 -24.84
N TRP A 108 10.16 -15.37 -23.70
CA TRP A 108 9.63 -16.05 -22.51
C TRP A 108 8.23 -16.62 -22.75
N VAL A 109 7.34 -15.86 -23.39
CA VAL A 109 5.99 -16.33 -23.73
C VAL A 109 6.05 -17.53 -24.68
N ALA A 110 6.92 -17.49 -25.70
CA ALA A 110 7.11 -18.60 -26.62
C ALA A 110 7.68 -19.85 -25.94
N LEU A 111 8.65 -19.68 -25.02
CA LEU A 111 9.22 -20.77 -24.24
C LEU A 111 8.17 -21.41 -23.32
N VAL A 112 7.45 -20.58 -22.55
CA VAL A 112 6.39 -21.04 -21.64
C VAL A 112 5.26 -21.70 -22.43
N GLY A 113 4.87 -21.12 -23.57
CA GLY A 113 3.92 -21.72 -24.49
C GLY A 113 4.37 -23.12 -24.93
N ARG A 114 5.65 -23.27 -25.30
CA ARG A 114 6.22 -24.56 -25.72
C ARG A 114 6.21 -25.60 -24.60
N LEU A 115 6.54 -25.19 -23.38
CA LEU A 115 6.56 -26.05 -22.19
C LEU A 115 5.14 -26.53 -21.80
N ILE A 116 4.14 -25.64 -21.89
CA ILE A 116 2.76 -25.97 -21.53
C ILE A 116 2.11 -26.86 -22.59
N HIS A 117 2.39 -26.62 -23.87
CA HIS A 117 1.71 -27.30 -24.99
C HIS A 117 2.53 -28.47 -25.57
N GLY A 118 3.60 -28.89 -24.89
CA GLY A 118 4.36 -30.11 -25.20
C GLY A 118 5.12 -30.12 -26.53
N GLY A 119 5.37 -28.96 -27.14
CA GLY A 119 6.01 -28.85 -28.44
C GLY A 119 7.54 -28.85 -28.38
N LEU A 120 8.18 -29.95 -27.98
CA LEU A 120 9.62 -30.12 -28.18
C LEU A 120 9.92 -30.60 -29.61
#